data_AF-A0A2V1CDV0-F1
#
_entry.id   AF-A0A2V1CDV0-F1
#
_cell.length_a   1.000
_cell.length_b   1.000
_cell.length_c   1.000
_cell.angle_alpha   90.00
_cell.angle_beta   90.00
_cell.angle_gamma   90.00
#
_symmetry.space_group_name_H-M   'P 1'
#
loop_
_entity.id
_entity.type
_entity.pdbx_description
1 polymer ?
#
loop_
_entity_poly.entity_id
_entity_poly.type
_entity_poly.pdbx_seq_one_letter_code
_entity_poly.pdbx_strand_id
1 'polypeptide(L)'
;MARCPPHRKRPTRCHGLWGTHYERWLNENSVWYGCPTDRNPKHALKYLPKSRKLVEDGCLKEAEDLVEIAFVATPESQRRYEPLGQANLDLKHPGEVSGYERYLDINQALTGVAYNVGDVRYSRETFSSKSVNVILGKFSVSEPEKFYLVCP
;
A
#
# COMPACT_ATOMS: atom_id res chain seq x y z
N MET A 1 7.98 -17.74 -20.10
CA MET A 1 7.94 -16.61 -19.14
C MET A 1 7.17 -15.46 -19.78
N ALA A 2 5.88 -15.31 -19.50
CA ALA A 2 5.09 -14.21 -20.03
C ALA A 2 5.33 -12.95 -19.18
N ARG A 3 5.86 -11.88 -19.80
CA ARG A 3 6.09 -10.58 -19.16
C ARG A 3 4.76 -9.85 -19.02
N CYS A 4 4.46 -9.37 -17.82
CA CYS A 4 3.30 -8.51 -17.56
C CYS A 4 3.58 -7.09 -18.12
N PRO A 5 2.62 -6.39 -18.74
CA PRO A 5 2.80 -5.00 -19.17
C PRO A 5 2.83 -4.06 -17.95
N PRO A 6 3.53 -2.90 -18.04
CA PRO A 6 3.67 -1.98 -16.91
C PRO A 6 2.34 -1.26 -16.62
N HIS A 7 1.70 -1.59 -15.50
CA HIS A 7 0.53 -0.85 -15.00
C HIS A 7 0.96 0.49 -14.37
N ARG A 8 0.15 1.53 -14.61
CA ARG A 8 0.35 2.90 -14.10
C ARG A 8 0.39 2.93 -12.56
N LYS A 9 1.50 3.43 -12.01
CA LYS A 9 1.77 3.60 -10.56
C LYS A 9 1.04 4.83 -9.97
N ARG A 10 0.29 4.65 -8.86
CA ARG A 10 -0.21 5.68 -7.89
C ARG A 10 -0.78 4.96 -6.63
N PRO A 11 -1.09 5.67 -5.52
CA PRO A 11 -0.23 6.45 -4.64
C PRO A 11 0.10 5.69 -3.33
N THR A 12 1.26 5.99 -2.73
CA THR A 12 1.71 5.50 -1.42
C THR A 12 1.05 6.25 -0.28
N ARG A 13 0.59 5.53 0.76
CA ARG A 13 0.07 6.12 2.00
C ARG A 13 1.24 6.44 2.94
N CYS A 14 1.35 7.69 3.40
CA CYS A 14 2.39 8.11 4.35
C CYS A 14 1.79 8.27 5.75
N HIS A 15 2.25 7.46 6.71
CA HIS A 15 2.01 7.70 8.15
C HIS A 15 3.33 8.05 8.83
N GLY A 16 3.34 9.13 9.62
CA GLY A 16 4.50 9.55 10.40
C GLY A 16 4.29 9.28 11.88
N LEU A 17 5.09 8.36 12.43
CA LEU A 17 5.21 8.13 13.86
C LEU A 17 6.37 8.95 14.47
N TRP A 18 6.38 8.96 15.79
CA TRP A 18 6.87 9.98 16.71
C TRP A 18 8.40 10.06 16.86
N GLY A 19 8.92 11.24 17.22
CA GLY A 19 10.28 11.41 17.74
C GLY A 19 11.44 11.22 16.75
N THR A 20 12.54 10.67 17.26
CA THR A 20 13.85 10.47 16.61
C THR A 20 13.85 9.36 15.55
N HIS A 21 12.91 8.42 15.65
CA HIS A 21 12.71 7.33 14.71
C HIS A 21 11.87 7.80 13.51
N TYR A 22 12.27 7.36 12.31
CA TYR A 22 11.49 7.53 11.10
C TYR A 22 11.12 6.16 10.55
N GLU A 23 9.85 5.81 10.70
CA GLU A 23 9.25 4.64 10.10
C GLU A 23 8.27 5.09 9.00
N ARG A 24 8.35 4.44 7.83
CA ARG A 24 7.38 4.59 6.76
C ARG A 24 6.95 3.25 6.21
N TRP A 25 5.66 2.98 6.30
CA TRP A 25 5.01 1.90 5.57
C TRP A 25 4.96 2.25 4.08
N LEU A 26 5.49 1.35 3.26
CA LEU A 26 5.52 1.48 1.82
C LEU A 26 4.49 0.56 1.19
N ASN A 27 3.88 1.05 0.12
CA ASN A 27 2.89 0.35 -0.67
C ASN A 27 3.24 0.55 -2.14
N GLU A 28 3.14 -0.49 -2.95
CA GLU A 28 3.27 -0.37 -4.40
C GLU A 28 2.12 -1.14 -5.04
N ASN A 29 1.48 -0.56 -6.06
CA ASN A 29 0.19 -1.01 -6.57
C ASN A 29 0.22 -2.39 -7.27
N SER A 30 1.41 -2.90 -7.61
CA SER A 30 1.61 -4.20 -8.24
C SER A 30 1.98 -5.32 -7.25
N VAL A 31 2.11 -5.01 -5.97
CA VAL A 31 2.41 -5.99 -4.92
C VAL A 31 1.10 -6.66 -4.48
N TRP A 32 0.88 -7.88 -4.97
CA TRP A 32 -0.28 -8.70 -4.67
C TRP A 32 0.15 -10.12 -4.34
N TYR A 33 -0.63 -10.79 -3.50
CA TYR A 33 -0.38 -12.18 -3.15
C TYR A 33 -0.57 -13.12 -4.34
N GLY A 34 0.38 -14.04 -4.55
CA GLY A 34 0.28 -15.12 -5.53
C GLY A 34 0.58 -14.72 -6.96
N CYS A 35 0.30 -15.64 -7.90
CA CYS A 35 0.58 -15.46 -9.32
C CYS A 35 -0.70 -15.22 -10.13
N PRO A 36 -0.59 -14.67 -11.36
CA PRO A 36 -1.67 -14.70 -12.33
C PRO A 36 -2.27 -16.10 -12.42
N THR A 37 -3.59 -16.20 -12.21
CA THR A 37 -4.30 -17.47 -12.13
C THR A 37 -5.55 -17.36 -12.99
N ASP A 38 -5.77 -18.33 -13.89
CA ASP A 38 -7.08 -18.47 -14.54
C ASP A 38 -8.06 -19.03 -13.51
N ARG A 39 -9.06 -18.20 -13.18
CA ARG A 39 -10.07 -18.53 -12.18
C ARG A 39 -11.41 -18.85 -12.81
N ASN A 40 -11.48 -18.94 -14.14
CA ASN A 40 -12.72 -19.23 -14.82
C ASN A 40 -13.23 -20.63 -14.42
N PRO A 41 -14.49 -20.75 -13.98
CA PRO A 41 -15.07 -22.03 -13.63
C PRO A 41 -15.12 -22.95 -14.86
N LYS A 42 -14.39 -24.06 -14.82
CA LYS A 42 -14.24 -24.99 -15.96
C LYS A 42 -15.55 -25.65 -16.40
N HIS A 43 -16.53 -25.72 -15.50
CA HIS A 43 -17.79 -26.43 -15.73
C HIS A 43 -19.01 -25.52 -15.92
N ALA A 44 -18.86 -24.20 -15.76
CA ALA A 44 -19.98 -23.25 -15.87
C ALA A 44 -20.71 -23.38 -17.21
N LEU A 45 -19.96 -23.44 -18.31
CA LEU A 45 -20.55 -23.58 -19.65
C LEU A 45 -21.36 -24.88 -19.81
N LYS A 46 -20.88 -25.98 -19.23
CA LYS A 46 -21.57 -27.28 -19.27
C LYS A 46 -22.90 -27.25 -18.52
N TYR A 47 -22.95 -26.54 -17.38
CA TYR A 47 -24.14 -26.49 -16.51
C TYR A 47 -25.07 -25.32 -16.79
N LEU A 48 -24.69 -24.39 -17.66
CA LEU A 48 -25.51 -23.24 -18.05
C LEU A 48 -26.90 -23.60 -18.59
N PRO A 49 -27.08 -24.61 -19.47
CA PRO A 49 -28.41 -24.99 -19.93
C PRO A 49 -29.28 -25.53 -18.78
N LYS A 50 -28.69 -26.30 -17.85
CA LYS A 50 -29.40 -26.88 -16.71
C LYS A 50 -29.84 -25.81 -15.72
N SER A 51 -28.97 -24.84 -15.43
CA SER A 51 -29.29 -23.70 -14.55
C SER A 51 -30.47 -22.89 -15.10
N ARG A 52 -30.47 -22.57 -16.40
CA ARG A 52 -31.59 -21.86 -17.04
C ARG A 52 -32.90 -22.61 -16.93
N LYS A 53 -32.89 -23.92 -17.20
CA LYS A 53 -34.08 -24.76 -17.08
C LYS A 53 -34.64 -24.79 -15.65
N LEU A 54 -33.79 -24.90 -14.63
CA LEU A 54 -34.24 -24.87 -13.23
C LEU A 54 -34.91 -23.54 -12.87
N VAL A 55 -34.43 -22.42 -13.41
CA VAL A 55 -35.07 -21.11 -13.23
C VAL A 55 -36.42 -21.04 -13.96
N GLU A 56 -36.49 -21.53 -15.18
CA GLU A 56 -37.74 -21.59 -15.98
C GLU A 56 -38.80 -22.47 -15.31
N ASP A 57 -38.39 -23.59 -14.72
CA ASP A 57 -39.26 -24.54 -14.02
C ASP A 57 -39.66 -24.07 -12.60
N GLY A 58 -39.14 -22.93 -12.13
CA GLY A 58 -39.42 -22.37 -10.78
C GLY A 58 -38.64 -23.04 -9.64
N CYS A 59 -37.72 -23.95 -9.94
CA CYS A 59 -36.83 -24.64 -8.99
C CYS A 59 -35.66 -23.72 -8.55
N LEU A 60 -35.97 -22.64 -7.84
CA LEU A 60 -34.99 -21.61 -7.50
C LEU A 60 -33.88 -22.11 -6.57
N LYS A 61 -34.20 -23.01 -5.62
CA LYS A 61 -33.21 -23.48 -4.66
C LYS A 61 -32.16 -24.37 -5.32
N GLU A 62 -32.62 -25.27 -6.18
CA GLU A 62 -31.75 -26.15 -6.97
C GLU A 62 -30.92 -25.36 -7.99
N ALA A 63 -31.47 -24.26 -8.53
CA ALA A 63 -30.73 -23.36 -9.41
C ALA A 63 -29.60 -22.63 -8.66
N GLU A 64 -29.87 -22.12 -7.45
CA GLU A 64 -28.88 -21.48 -6.58
C GLU A 64 -27.75 -22.45 -6.22
N ASP A 65 -28.08 -23.64 -5.71
CA ASP A 65 -27.10 -24.64 -5.31
C ASP A 65 -26.20 -25.05 -6.50
N LEU A 66 -26.77 -25.17 -7.71
CA LEU A 66 -26.00 -25.46 -8.91
C LEU A 66 -25.06 -24.30 -9.29
N VAL A 67 -25.50 -23.06 -9.11
CA VAL A 67 -24.70 -21.86 -9.40
C VAL A 67 -23.51 -21.76 -8.45
N GLU A 68 -23.73 -21.96 -7.15
CA GLU A 68 -22.66 -21.95 -6.14
C GLU A 68 -21.55 -22.95 -6.45
N ILE A 69 -21.92 -24.15 -6.92
CA ILE A 69 -20.94 -25.21 -7.20
C ILE A 69 -20.25 -25.01 -8.56
N ALA A 70 -21.01 -24.65 -9.60
CA ALA A 70 -20.52 -24.72 -10.98
C ALA A 70 -20.04 -23.39 -11.57
N PHE A 71 -20.41 -22.25 -10.97
CA PHE A 71 -20.17 -20.92 -11.53
C PHE A 71 -19.27 -20.03 -10.67
N VAL A 72 -18.93 -20.47 -9.46
CA VAL A 72 -18.00 -19.76 -8.60
C VAL A 72 -16.56 -19.96 -9.10
N ALA A 73 -15.80 -18.86 -9.08
CA ALA A 73 -14.41 -18.84 -9.47
C ALA A 73 -13.56 -19.80 -8.60
N THR A 74 -12.50 -20.39 -9.16
CA THR A 74 -11.60 -21.28 -8.39
C THR A 74 -10.18 -20.73 -8.40
N PRO A 75 -9.57 -20.38 -7.25
CA PRO A 75 -10.19 -20.27 -5.92
C PRO A 75 -11.23 -19.14 -5.87
N GLU A 76 -12.13 -19.18 -4.89
CA GLU A 76 -13.28 -18.27 -4.76
C GLU A 76 -12.89 -16.81 -4.53
N SER A 77 -11.80 -16.57 -3.79
CA SER A 77 -11.34 -15.22 -3.50
C SER A 77 -10.37 -14.68 -4.54
N GLN A 78 -10.46 -13.37 -4.78
CA GLN A 78 -9.41 -12.64 -5.49
C GLN A 78 -8.12 -12.64 -4.69
N ARG A 79 -7.00 -12.45 -5.39
CA ARG A 79 -5.72 -12.20 -4.73
C ARG A 79 -5.83 -10.92 -3.90
N ARG A 80 -5.15 -10.91 -2.75
CA ARG A 80 -5.18 -9.79 -1.81
C ARG A 80 -3.99 -8.87 -2.08
N TYR A 81 -4.20 -7.59 -1.85
CA TYR A 81 -3.14 -6.60 -1.88
C TYR A 81 -2.19 -6.81 -0.70
N GLU A 82 -0.89 -6.69 -0.92
CA GLU A 82 0.12 -6.88 0.11
C GLU A 82 0.95 -5.59 0.30
N PRO A 83 1.32 -5.25 1.54
CA PRO A 83 2.23 -4.13 1.78
C PRO A 83 3.60 -4.43 1.18
N LEU A 84 4.28 -3.41 0.66
CA LEU A 84 5.65 -3.58 0.16
C LEU A 84 6.63 -3.80 1.32
N GLY A 85 6.36 -3.20 2.47
CA GLY A 85 7.18 -3.30 3.67
C GLY A 85 7.34 -1.95 4.37
N GLN A 86 8.44 -1.79 5.09
CA GLN A 86 8.77 -0.56 5.82
C GLN A 86 10.13 -0.02 5.38
N ALA A 87 10.26 1.30 5.33
CA ALA A 87 11.53 2.00 5.30
C ALA A 87 11.77 2.64 6.67
N ASN A 88 12.88 2.27 7.31
CA ASN A 88 13.25 2.72 8.65
C ASN A 88 14.53 3.54 8.56
N LEU A 89 14.52 4.72 9.17
CA LEU A 89 15.68 5.59 9.32
C LEU A 89 15.74 6.05 10.77
N ASP A 90 16.90 5.93 11.38
CA ASP A 90 17.14 6.39 12.75
C ASP A 90 17.95 7.69 12.72
N LEU A 91 17.34 8.78 13.17
CA LEU A 91 18.06 10.02 13.46
C LEU A 91 18.58 9.92 14.89
N LYS A 92 19.76 9.34 15.05
CA LYS A 92 20.40 9.14 16.36
C LYS A 92 20.97 10.46 16.88
N HIS A 93 20.12 11.28 17.50
CA HIS A 93 20.56 12.42 18.30
C HIS A 93 20.22 12.19 19.79
N PRO A 94 21.15 12.48 20.71
CA PRO A 94 20.93 12.33 22.14
C PRO A 94 20.18 13.54 22.70
N GLY A 95 19.12 13.30 23.47
CA GLY A 95 18.42 14.34 24.23
C GLY A 95 16.91 14.23 24.22
N GLU A 96 16.25 15.09 25.00
CA GLU A 96 14.79 15.16 25.03
C GLU A 96 14.24 15.95 23.85
N VAL A 97 13.15 15.44 23.27
CA VAL A 97 12.44 16.07 22.16
C VAL A 97 11.43 17.08 22.69
N SER A 98 11.46 18.30 22.16
CA SER A 98 10.49 19.36 22.46
C SER A 98 9.99 20.04 21.18
N GLY A 99 8.94 20.86 21.28
CA GLY A 99 8.44 21.66 20.15
C GLY A 99 8.04 20.83 18.92
N TYR A 100 7.49 19.63 19.15
CA TYR A 100 7.13 18.70 18.08
C TYR A 100 5.91 19.17 17.30
N GLU A 101 6.05 19.22 15.99
CA GLU A 101 5.02 19.58 15.03
C GLU A 101 4.99 18.57 13.89
N ARG A 102 3.80 18.23 13.41
CA ARG A 102 3.61 17.42 12.20
C ARG A 102 2.49 17.98 11.35
N TYR A 103 2.66 17.94 10.03
CA TYR A 103 1.68 18.48 9.09
C TYR A 103 1.56 17.63 7.82
N LEU A 104 0.41 17.80 7.17
CA LEU A 104 0.13 17.36 5.81
C LEU A 104 -0.39 18.59 5.07
N ASP A 105 0.42 19.10 4.13
CA ASP A 105 0.02 20.12 3.19
C ASP A 105 -0.65 19.46 1.99
N ILE A 106 -1.97 19.61 1.89
CA ILE A 106 -2.78 19.05 0.81
C ILE A 106 -2.55 19.80 -0.51
N ASN A 107 -2.23 21.09 -0.47
CA ASN A 107 -2.00 21.91 -1.66
C ASN A 107 -0.68 21.54 -2.34
N GLN A 108 0.34 21.22 -1.54
CA GLN A 108 1.67 20.85 -2.03
C GLN A 108 1.90 19.33 -2.10
N ALA A 109 0.99 18.51 -1.58
CA ALA A 109 1.15 17.07 -1.41
C ALA A 109 2.41 16.70 -0.62
N LEU A 110 2.69 17.48 0.44
CA LEU A 110 3.90 17.39 1.26
C LEU A 110 3.52 17.02 2.70
N THR A 111 4.24 16.07 3.29
CA THR A 111 4.11 15.77 4.71
C THR A 111 5.38 16.16 5.43
N GLY A 112 5.27 16.84 6.56
CA GLY A 112 6.44 17.26 7.32
C GLY A 112 6.34 16.98 8.81
N VAL A 113 7.51 16.93 9.45
CA VAL A 113 7.66 16.88 10.90
C VAL A 113 8.82 17.79 11.26
N ALA A 114 8.68 18.57 12.32
CA ALA A 114 9.76 19.36 12.89
C ALA A 114 9.74 19.24 14.42
N TYR A 115 10.91 19.28 15.04
CA TYR A 115 11.06 19.22 16.49
C TYR A 115 12.44 19.76 16.89
N ASN A 116 12.62 19.99 18.19
CA ASN A 116 13.88 20.46 18.75
C ASN A 116 14.48 19.40 19.68
N VAL A 117 15.81 19.33 19.71
CA VAL A 117 16.58 18.61 20.74
C VAL A 117 17.65 19.56 21.25
N GLY A 118 17.51 19.99 22.51
CA GLY A 118 18.21 21.19 23.00
C GLY A 118 17.87 22.40 22.13
N ASP A 119 18.89 23.13 21.69
CA ASP A 119 18.76 24.31 20.82
C ASP A 119 18.73 23.98 19.31
N VAL A 120 18.82 22.69 18.96
CA VAL A 120 18.92 22.25 17.57
C VAL A 120 17.55 21.90 17.02
N ARG A 121 17.15 22.53 15.91
CA ARG A 121 15.90 22.22 15.21
C ARG A 121 16.14 21.20 14.10
N TYR A 122 15.40 20.11 14.17
CA TYR A 122 15.35 19.06 13.16
C TYR A 122 14.05 19.17 12.38
N SER A 123 14.11 19.00 11.07
CA SER A 123 12.92 18.89 10.22
C SER A 123 13.09 17.83 9.15
N ARG A 124 11.96 17.21 8.78
CA ARG A 124 11.86 16.25 7.70
C ARG A 124 10.62 16.52 6.88
N GLU A 125 10.77 16.51 5.58
CA GLU A 125 9.68 16.68 4.62
C GLU A 125 9.72 15.56 3.60
N THR A 126 8.56 14.97 3.29
CA THR A 126 8.47 13.84 2.38
C THR A 126 7.32 14.01 1.41
N PHE A 127 7.53 13.65 0.16
CA PHE A 127 6.49 13.60 -0.87
C PHE A 127 6.73 12.46 -1.86
N SER A 128 5.67 12.06 -2.57
CA SER A 128 5.74 11.08 -3.65
C SER A 128 5.60 11.77 -4.99
N SER A 129 6.64 11.70 -5.82
CA SER A 129 6.65 12.34 -7.14
C SER A 129 6.19 11.39 -8.22
N LYS A 130 5.12 11.78 -8.94
CA LYS A 130 4.64 11.04 -10.10
C LYS A 130 5.52 11.24 -11.34
N SER A 131 6.12 12.41 -11.54
CA SER A 131 6.90 12.73 -12.76
C SER A 131 8.19 11.92 -12.83
N VAL A 132 8.85 11.72 -11.69
CA VAL A 132 10.11 10.97 -11.58
C VAL A 132 9.96 9.63 -10.85
N ASN A 133 8.75 9.29 -10.39
CA ASN A 133 8.38 7.97 -9.88
C ASN A 133 9.18 7.50 -8.65
N VAL A 134 9.42 8.42 -7.72
CA VAL A 134 10.19 8.20 -6.49
C VAL A 134 9.48 8.80 -5.29
N ILE A 135 9.78 8.29 -4.10
CA ILE A 135 9.46 8.95 -2.83
C ILE A 135 10.72 9.67 -2.38
N LEU A 136 10.61 10.96 -2.12
CA LEU A 136 11.71 11.79 -1.65
C LEU A 136 11.49 12.17 -0.20
N GLY A 137 12.58 12.15 0.57
CA GLY A 137 12.65 12.69 1.92
C GLY A 137 13.79 13.69 2.02
N LYS A 138 13.47 14.93 2.40
CA LYS A 138 14.45 15.96 2.73
C LYS A 138 14.56 16.01 4.24
N PHE A 139 15.78 15.91 4.74
CA PHE A 139 16.10 16.07 6.17
C PHE A 139 16.93 17.33 6.33
N SER A 140 16.65 18.11 7.37
CA SER A 140 17.34 19.37 7.63
C SER A 140 17.56 19.54 9.12
N VAL A 141 18.70 20.13 9.47
CA VAL A 141 19.13 20.40 10.85
C VAL A 141 19.66 21.83 10.89
N SER A 142 19.35 22.59 11.93
CA SER A 142 19.81 23.97 12.10
C SER A 142 21.34 24.07 12.26
N GLU A 143 21.96 23.02 12.79
CA GLU A 143 23.41 22.84 12.93
C GLU A 143 23.84 21.59 12.13
N PRO A 144 24.35 21.75 10.90
CA PRO A 144 24.63 20.63 9.98
C PRO A 144 25.53 19.54 10.54
N GLU A 145 26.51 19.89 11.38
CA GLU A 145 27.44 18.97 12.04
C GLU A 145 26.74 17.99 13.01
N LYS A 146 25.49 18.27 13.40
CA LYS A 146 24.68 17.42 14.29
C LYS A 146 23.68 16.53 13.53
N PHE A 147 23.80 16.42 12.21
CA PHE A 147 23.00 15.49 11.40
C PHE A 147 23.66 14.11 11.35
N TYR A 148 23.03 13.14 12.02
CA TYR A 148 23.42 11.73 11.96
C TYR A 148 22.21 10.89 11.56
N LEU A 149 22.41 10.05 10.55
CA LEU A 149 21.39 9.15 10.03
C LEU A 149 21.97 7.75 9.94
N VAL A 150 21.24 6.79 10.50
CA VAL A 150 21.57 5.37 10.45
C VAL A 150 20.44 4.65 9.73
N CYS A 151 20.78 3.85 8.71
CA CYS A 151 19.89 2.85 8.14
C CYS A 151 20.27 1.50 8.76
N PRO A 152 19.41 0.91 9.60
CA PRO A 152 19.64 -0.44 10.14
C PRO A 152 19.57 -1.51 9.06
#